data_AF-A0A5M8QLJ3-F1
#
_entry.id   AF-A0A5M8QLJ3-F1
#
_cell.length_a   1.000
_cell.length_b   1.000
_cell.length_c   1.000
_cell.angle_alpha   90.00
_cell.angle_beta   90.00
_cell.angle_gamma   90.00
#
_symmetry.space_group_name_H-M   'P 1'
#
loop_
_entity.id
_entity.type
_entity.pdbx_description
1 polymer ?
#
loop_
_entity_poly.entity_id
_entity_poly.type
_entity_poly.pdbx_seq_one_letter_code
_entity_poly.pdbx_strand_id
1 'polypeptide(L)'
;MKRLLKKAIKPFMPSYQVVTTSYQVIPGKPITKQLSTHSFEKGASKEAKAFYGKVISSDFTKKLAPVEVQLRVAGITIKKAQYGPFQSFDKKKIA
;
A
#
# COMPACT_ATOMS: atom_id res chain seq x y z
N MET A 1 14.52 20.50 -23.47
CA MET A 1 13.12 21.01 -23.48
C MET A 1 12.10 20.13 -22.73
N LYS A 2 12.17 18.79 -22.79
CA LYS A 2 11.18 17.89 -22.13
C LYS A 2 11.02 18.09 -20.60
N ARG A 3 12.04 18.56 -19.88
CA ARG A 3 12.01 18.74 -18.42
C ARG A 3 11.16 19.93 -17.95
N LEU A 4 11.09 21.02 -18.73
CA LEU A 4 10.31 22.22 -18.37
C LEU A 4 8.81 21.97 -18.52
N LEU A 5 8.40 21.36 -19.64
CA LEU A 5 7.03 20.90 -19.85
C LEU A 5 6.59 19.92 -18.76
N LYS A 6 7.48 19.00 -18.35
CA LYS A 6 7.20 18.03 -17.27
C LYS A 6 6.98 18.69 -15.91
N LYS A 7 7.61 19.83 -15.61
CA LYS A 7 7.37 20.60 -14.37
C LYS A 7 6.00 21.30 -14.39
N ALA A 8 5.58 21.82 -15.55
CA ALA A 8 4.29 22.51 -15.69
C ALA A 8 3.09 21.56 -15.55
N ILE A 9 3.20 20.31 -16.03
CA ILE A 9 2.12 19.31 -15.94
C ILE A 9 2.18 18.46 -14.65
N LYS A 10 3.30 18.50 -13.90
CA LYS A 10 3.49 17.77 -12.63
C LYS A 10 2.35 17.96 -11.61
N PRO A 11 1.77 19.17 -11.40
CA PRO A 11 0.67 19.35 -10.45
C PRO A 11 -0.61 18.59 -10.84
N PHE A 12 -0.86 18.37 -12.13
CA PHE A 12 -2.03 17.66 -12.64
C PHE A 12 -1.83 16.15 -12.76
N MET A 13 -0.60 15.66 -12.56
CA MET A 13 -0.31 14.24 -12.58
C MET A 13 -0.83 13.56 -11.30
N PRO A 14 -1.29 12.30 -11.38
CA PRO A 14 -1.80 11.57 -10.24
C PRO A 14 -0.70 11.31 -9.20
N SER A 15 -1.07 11.36 -7.92
CA SER A 15 -0.24 10.90 -6.81
C SER A 15 -0.27 9.37 -6.75
N TYR A 16 0.87 8.78 -6.36
CA TYR A 16 1.00 7.34 -6.17
C TYR A 16 1.40 7.07 -4.73
N GLN A 17 0.82 6.05 -4.12
CA GLN A 17 1.11 5.63 -2.75
C GLN A 17 1.10 4.12 -2.67
N VAL A 18 2.01 3.55 -1.88
CA VAL A 18 1.94 2.14 -1.47
C VAL A 18 1.63 2.11 0.02
N VAL A 19 0.47 1.54 0.36
CA VAL A 19 -0.03 1.44 1.72
C VAL A 19 0.10 0.00 2.16
N THR A 20 0.91 -0.24 3.19
CA THR A 20 1.05 -1.54 3.84
C THR A 20 0.28 -1.48 5.15
N THR A 21 -0.71 -2.35 5.30
CA THR A 21 -1.53 -2.47 6.50
C THR A 21 -1.22 -3.81 7.16
N SER A 22 -0.59 -3.80 8.32
CA SER A 22 -0.35 -5.00 9.12
C SER A 22 -1.39 -5.12 10.22
N TYR A 23 -1.89 -6.32 10.43
CA TYR A 23 -2.92 -6.62 11.42
C TYR A 23 -2.29 -7.46 12.51
N GLN A 24 -2.40 -6.97 13.74
CA GLN A 24 -1.97 -7.69 14.91
C GLN A 24 -3.19 -8.37 15.53
N VAL A 25 -3.17 -9.71 15.48
CA VAL A 25 -4.24 -10.57 15.96
C VAL A 25 -3.79 -11.16 17.29
N ILE A 26 -4.41 -10.72 18.38
CA ILE A 26 -4.18 -11.26 19.73
C ILE A 26 -5.52 -11.85 20.21
N PRO A 27 -5.56 -13.14 20.60
CA PRO A 27 -6.77 -13.74 21.16
C PRO A 27 -7.33 -12.92 22.33
N GLY A 28 -8.65 -12.71 22.35
CA GLY A 28 -9.33 -11.96 23.41
C GLY A 28 -9.19 -10.43 23.33
N LYS A 29 -8.44 -9.88 22.36
CA LYS A 29 -8.35 -8.43 22.12
C LYS A 29 -8.90 -8.05 20.73
N PRO A 30 -9.35 -6.80 20.54
CA PRO A 30 -9.68 -6.28 19.22
C PRO A 30 -8.48 -6.38 18.28
N ILE A 31 -8.74 -6.64 17.00
CA ILE A 31 -7.70 -6.66 15.97
C ILE A 31 -7.21 -5.23 15.79
N THR A 32 -5.92 -5.01 15.99
CA THR A 32 -5.31 -3.69 15.79
C THR A 32 -4.67 -3.65 14.42
N LYS A 33 -4.81 -2.51 13.74
CA LYS A 33 -4.23 -2.27 12.41
C LYS A 33 -3.14 -1.21 12.50
N GLN A 34 -2.00 -1.48 11.90
CA GLN A 34 -0.92 -0.51 11.74
C GLN A 34 -0.75 -0.19 10.25
N LEU A 35 -0.79 1.09 9.94
CA LEU A 35 -0.71 1.61 8.58
C LEU A 35 0.67 2.21 8.35
N SER A 36 1.37 1.71 7.33
CA SER A 36 2.61 2.30 6.81
C SER A 36 2.35 2.78 5.39
N THR A 37 2.46 4.09 5.17
CA THR A 37 2.20 4.70 3.87
C THR A 37 3.49 5.24 3.28
N HIS A 38 3.88 4.69 2.13
CA HIS A 38 4.99 5.21 1.33
C HIS A 38 4.43 6.04 0.17
N SER A 39 4.56 7.36 0.26
CA SER A 39 4.10 8.29 -0.78
C SER A 39 5.18 8.53 -1.83
N PHE A 40 4.79 8.59 -3.09
CA PHE A 40 5.66 8.92 -4.20
C PHE A 40 5.31 10.28 -4.80
N GLU A 41 6.24 10.85 -5.58
CA GLU A 41 5.96 12.07 -6.32
C GLU A 41 4.85 11.88 -7.37
N LYS A 42 4.17 12.99 -7.71
CA LYS A 42 3.17 13.01 -8.78
C LYS A 42 3.80 12.53 -10.10
N GLY A 43 3.13 11.58 -10.76
CA GLY A 43 3.59 10.98 -12.01
C GLY A 43 4.63 9.85 -11.87
N ALA A 44 5.02 9.46 -10.65
CA ALA A 44 5.99 8.40 -10.37
C ALA A 44 5.42 6.97 -10.52
N SER A 45 4.68 6.72 -11.61
CA SER A 45 3.98 5.44 -11.84
C SER A 45 4.90 4.22 -11.87
N LYS A 46 6.05 4.34 -12.55
CA LYS A 46 7.02 3.24 -12.70
C LYS A 46 7.67 2.88 -11.36
N GLU A 47 8.08 3.89 -10.60
CA GLU A 47 8.71 3.72 -9.29
C GLU A 47 7.74 3.10 -8.30
N ALA A 48 6.50 3.58 -8.24
CA ALA A 48 5.47 3.05 -7.34
C ALA A 48 5.14 1.58 -7.66
N LYS A 49 5.02 1.22 -8.95
CA LYS A 49 4.79 -0.17 -9.37
C LYS A 49 5.99 -1.07 -9.05
N ALA A 50 7.21 -0.60 -9.28
CA ALA A 50 8.42 -1.35 -8.97
C ALA A 50 8.57 -1.57 -7.46
N PHE A 51 8.31 -0.54 -6.65
CA PHE A 51 8.32 -0.65 -5.20
C PHE A 51 7.23 -1.60 -4.69
N TYR A 52 5.99 -1.46 -5.18
CA TYR A 52 4.92 -2.41 -4.87
C TYR A 52 5.35 -3.84 -5.18
N GLY A 53 5.92 -4.08 -6.36
CA GLY A 53 6.49 -5.36 -6.77
C GLY A 53 7.49 -5.92 -5.77
N LYS A 54 8.46 -5.09 -5.32
CA LYS A 54 9.46 -5.47 -4.32
C LYS A 54 8.82 -5.82 -2.98
N VAL A 55 7.83 -5.05 -2.52
CA VAL A 55 7.16 -5.28 -1.23
C VAL A 55 6.40 -6.60 -1.25
N ILE A 56 5.68 -6.91 -2.34
CA ILE A 56 4.91 -8.16 -2.45
C ILE A 56 5.79 -9.39 -2.70
N SER A 57 6.94 -9.21 -3.36
CA SER A 57 7.87 -10.32 -3.62
C SER A 57 8.71 -10.66 -2.41
N SER A 58 8.93 -9.70 -1.51
CA SER A 58 9.74 -9.86 -0.31
C SER A 58 9.21 -10.95 0.61
N ASP A 59 10.07 -11.90 0.95
CA ASP A 59 9.73 -12.98 1.88
C ASP A 59 9.51 -12.48 3.30
N PHE A 60 10.12 -11.35 3.66
CA PHE A 60 9.83 -10.68 4.93
C PHE A 60 8.35 -10.27 5.02
N THR A 61 7.82 -9.64 3.97
CA THR A 61 6.40 -9.22 3.93
C THR A 61 5.45 -10.41 4.01
N LYS A 62 5.80 -11.55 3.41
CA LYS A 62 4.99 -12.77 3.44
C LYS A 62 5.02 -13.48 4.79
N LYS A 63 6.13 -13.38 5.53
CA LYS A 63 6.33 -14.04 6.84
C LYS A 63 5.87 -13.19 8.03
N LEU A 64 5.61 -11.90 7.82
CA LEU A 64 5.04 -11.03 8.85
C LEU A 64 3.63 -11.48 9.27
N ALA A 65 3.17 -10.96 10.42
CA ALA A 65 1.77 -10.99 10.83
C ALA A 65 0.85 -10.56 9.65
N PRO A 66 -0.44 -10.96 9.61
CA PRO A 66 -1.28 -10.76 8.43
C PRO A 66 -1.16 -9.35 7.82
N VAL A 67 -0.71 -9.26 6.57
CA VAL A 67 -0.39 -7.99 5.89
C VAL A 67 -1.24 -7.84 4.64
N GLU A 68 -1.73 -6.62 4.42
CA GLU A 68 -2.32 -6.17 3.18
C GLU A 68 -1.47 -5.07 2.57
N VAL A 69 -1.12 -5.24 1.29
CA VAL A 69 -0.35 -4.25 0.53
C VAL A 69 -1.25 -3.70 -0.57
N GLN A 70 -1.48 -2.39 -0.57
CA GLN A 70 -2.29 -1.68 -1.55
C GLN A 70 -1.43 -0.71 -2.36
N LEU A 71 -1.57 -0.73 -3.68
CA LEU A 71 -1.11 0.34 -4.56
C LEU A 71 -2.26 1.30 -4.79
N ARG A 72 -2.15 2.53 -4.29
CA ARG A 72 -3.13 3.60 -4.47
C ARG A 72 -2.65 4.64 -5.46
N VAL A 73 -3.59 5.15 -6.26
CA VAL A 73 -3.37 6.20 -7.25
C VAL A 73 -4.50 7.21 -7.14
N ALA A 74 -4.16 8.48 -6.91
CA ALA A 74 -5.15 9.54 -6.70
C ALA A 74 -6.23 9.16 -5.64
N GLY A 75 -5.83 8.44 -4.59
CA GLY A 75 -6.73 7.97 -3.52
C GLY A 75 -7.44 6.64 -3.79
N ILE A 76 -7.41 6.12 -5.03
CA ILE A 76 -8.10 4.88 -5.41
C ILE A 76 -7.13 3.70 -5.36
N THR A 77 -7.55 2.58 -4.78
CA THR A 77 -6.74 1.34 -4.78
C THR A 77 -6.80 0.66 -6.14
N ILE A 78 -5.66 0.53 -6.82
CA ILE A 78 -5.54 -0.11 -8.13
C ILE A 78 -5.13 -1.58 -8.01
N LYS A 79 -4.22 -1.88 -7.08
CA LYS A 79 -3.78 -3.26 -6.82
C LYS A 79 -3.78 -3.54 -5.33
N LYS A 80 -4.11 -4.77 -4.98
CA LYS A 80 -4.16 -5.25 -3.61
C LYS A 80 -3.57 -6.65 -3.56
N ALA A 81 -2.65 -6.88 -2.63
CA ALA A 81 -2.12 -8.19 -2.27
C ALA A 81 -2.38 -8.42 -0.78
N GLN A 82 -2.75 -9.64 -0.42
CA GLN A 82 -3.06 -10.03 0.96
C GLN A 82 -2.23 -11.25 1.31
N TYR A 83 -1.69 -11.25 2.51
CA TYR A 83 -0.86 -12.32 3.06
C TYR A 83 -1.36 -12.66 4.46
N GLY A 84 -1.50 -13.96 4.73
CA GLY A 84 -2.04 -14.48 5.99
C GLY A 84 -3.57 -14.63 6.01
N PRO A 85 -4.14 -15.10 7.14
CA PRO A 85 -5.56 -15.37 7.32
C PRO A 85 -6.39 -14.08 7.39
N PHE A 86 -6.66 -13.48 6.24
CA PHE A 86 -7.32 -12.19 6.11
C PHE A 86 -8.82 -12.29 5.82
N GLN A 87 -9.23 -13.37 5.14
CA GLN A 87 -10.61 -13.61 4.72
C GLN A 87 -11.57 -13.83 5.91
N SER A 88 -11.03 -14.12 7.08
CA SER A 88 -11.79 -14.46 8.30
C SER A 88 -11.93 -13.30 9.28
N PHE A 89 -11.39 -12.12 8.98
CA PHE A 89 -11.51 -10.98 9.89
C PHE A 89 -12.92 -10.40 9.83
N ASP A 90 -13.67 -10.56 10.92
CA ASP A 90 -14.92 -9.86 11.14
C ASP A 90 -14.61 -8.36 11.27
N LYS A 91 -15.10 -7.57 10.30
CA LYS A 91 -14.86 -6.12 10.23
C LYS A 91 -15.31 -5.39 11.50
N LYS A 92 -16.25 -5.95 12.26
CA LYS A 92 -16.73 -5.40 13.54
C LYS A 92 -15.70 -5.52 14.68
N LYS A 93 -14.70 -6.38 14.54
CA LYS A 93 -13.66 -6.65 15.56
C LYS A 93 -12.35 -5.90 15.31
N ILE A 94 -12.30 -5.07 14.26
CA ILE A 94 -11.13 -4.27 13.90
C ILE A 94 -11.31 -2.89 14.54
N ALA A 95 -10.37 -2.51 15.41
CA ALA A 95 -10.30 -1.18 16.01
C ALA A 95 -9.76 -0.13 15.03
#